data_AF-A0A6G3LEE7-F1
#
_entry.id   AF-A0A6G3LEE7-F1
#
_cell.length_a   1.000
_cell.length_b   1.000
_cell.length_c   1.000
_cell.angle_alpha   90.00
_cell.angle_beta   90.00
_cell.angle_gamma   90.00
#
_symmetry.space_group_name_H-M   'P 1'
#
loop_
_entity.id
_entity.type
_entity.pdbx_description
1 polymer ?
#
loop_
_entity_poly.entity_id
_entity_poly.type
_entity_poly.pdbx_seq_one_letter_code
_entity_poly.pdbx_strand_id
1 'polypeptide(L)'
;MASKSTVWMVIILIVVIAGIGGYYLYTKPSEGGSNVATITMSTGEKIEIPNGLSGNVMLYTSIPQEIMDGWVKDWNTYFANYTKLDYYRAGSGTVVAKILAEQKAGNVKADVVYLAGYFDFKTLMDNGLITKLPTVPEMNSIPDQYKDPNGYYIMGRLLVMVIVYNPSLVSNPPKSWQDLLQPQWK
;
A
#
# COMPACT_ATOMS: atom_id res chain seq x y z
N MET A 1 35.67 17.68 7.19
CA MET A 1 34.42 18.12 7.85
C MET A 1 33.32 18.12 6.78
N ALA A 2 32.70 16.96 6.56
CA ALA A 2 31.66 16.79 5.54
C ALA A 2 30.40 16.27 6.25
N SER A 3 29.55 17.21 6.64
CA SER A 3 28.19 16.99 7.12
C SER A 3 27.27 17.01 5.91
N LYS A 4 26.52 15.91 5.74
CA LYS A 4 25.14 15.81 5.21
C LYS A 4 24.89 14.34 4.87
N SER A 5 24.67 13.52 5.89
CA SER A 5 23.97 12.26 5.73
C SER A 5 22.53 12.58 5.35
N THR A 6 22.22 12.48 4.06
CA THR A 6 20.87 12.44 3.52
C THR A 6 20.17 11.23 4.14
N VAL A 7 19.46 11.48 5.24
CA VAL A 7 18.54 10.52 5.85
C VAL A 7 17.39 10.37 4.85
N TRP A 8 17.27 9.17 4.30
CA TRP A 8 16.12 8.75 3.53
C TRP A 8 14.86 8.91 4.39
N MET A 9 14.03 9.90 4.10
CA MET A 9 12.64 9.95 4.59
C MET A 9 11.87 8.82 3.91
N VAL A 10 11.86 7.65 4.54
CA VAL A 10 10.89 6.61 4.25
C VAL A 10 9.61 7.02 4.98
N ILE A 11 8.73 7.76 4.30
CA ILE A 11 7.35 7.94 4.76
C ILE A 11 6.66 6.61 4.50
N ILE A 12 6.64 5.75 5.52
CA ILE A 12 5.83 4.55 5.54
C ILE A 12 4.40 5.01 5.86
N LEU A 13 3.60 5.22 4.81
CA LEU A 13 2.17 5.45 4.95
C LEU A 13 1.48 4.09 5.05
N ILE A 14 1.17 3.64 6.28
CA ILE A 14 0.34 2.46 6.50
C ILE A 14 -1.11 2.90 6.32
N VAL A 15 -1.69 2.61 5.15
CA VAL A 15 -3.13 2.77 4.93
C VAL A 15 -3.78 1.42 5.18
N VAL A 16 -4.30 1.24 6.39
CA VAL A 16 -5.17 0.12 6.74
C VAL A 16 -6.59 0.50 6.33
N ILE A 17 -7.15 -0.13 5.30
CA ILE A 17 -8.57 0.05 4.97
C ILE A 17 -9.23 -1.33 5.01
N ALA A 18 -9.91 -1.63 6.11
CA ALA A 18 -10.79 -2.78 6.22
C ALA A 18 -12.03 -2.57 5.33
N GLY A 19 -12.12 -3.31 4.24
CA GLY A 19 -13.27 -3.31 3.34
C GLY A 19 -14.53 -3.93 3.96
N ILE A 20 -15.70 -3.39 3.61
CA ILE A 20 -17.07 -3.73 4.01
C ILE A 20 -17.41 -3.48 5.49
N GLY A 21 -16.62 -4.00 6.44
CA GLY A 21 -16.82 -3.73 7.87
C GLY A 21 -16.54 -2.27 8.26
N GLY A 22 -15.48 -1.68 7.68
CA GLY A 22 -15.11 -0.29 7.92
C GLY A 22 -16.12 0.71 7.36
N TYR A 23 -16.75 0.43 6.22
CA TYR A 23 -17.78 1.30 5.63
C TYR A 23 -19.04 1.38 6.52
N TYR A 24 -19.44 0.25 7.12
CA TYR A 24 -20.60 0.20 8.01
C TYR A 24 -20.33 0.87 9.37
N LEU A 25 -19.08 0.85 9.85
CA LEU A 25 -18.68 1.48 11.11
C LEU A 25 -18.38 2.98 10.95
N TYR A 26 -17.89 3.43 9.79
CA TYR A 26 -17.56 4.84 9.52
C TYR A 26 -18.80 5.71 9.27
N THR A 27 -19.91 5.12 8.82
CA THR A 27 -21.14 5.87 8.46
C THR A 27 -22.19 5.91 9.58
N LYS A 28 -21.95 5.25 10.72
CA LYS A 28 -22.89 5.30 11.84
C LYS A 28 -22.68 6.60 12.63
N PRO A 29 -23.74 7.40 12.90
CA PRO A 29 -23.63 8.52 13.83
C PRO A 29 -23.19 7.98 15.19
N SER A 30 -22.24 8.68 15.83
CA SER A 30 -21.75 8.34 17.17
C SER A 30 -22.87 8.56 18.19
N GLU A 31 -23.68 7.51 18.40
CA GLU A 31 -24.59 7.45 19.54
C GLU A 31 -23.75 7.32 20.82
N GLY A 32 -23.61 8.44 21.51
CA GLY A 32 -23.47 8.56 22.97
C GLY A 32 -22.63 7.51 23.70
N GLY A 33 -21.41 7.89 24.04
CA GLY A 33 -20.68 7.41 25.22
C GLY A 33 -20.23 5.95 25.19
N SER A 34 -19.03 5.67 24.69
CA SER A 34 -18.30 4.45 25.02
C SER A 34 -16.83 4.55 24.60
N ASN A 35 -15.92 4.32 25.56
CA ASN A 35 -14.46 4.43 25.47
C ASN A 35 -13.87 4.00 24.12
N VAL A 36 -13.57 4.96 23.25
CA VAL A 36 -12.78 4.73 22.04
C VAL A 36 -11.33 4.52 22.50
N ALA A 37 -10.78 3.32 22.34
CA ALA A 37 -9.38 3.09 22.64
C ALA A 37 -8.53 3.90 21.65
N THR A 38 -7.46 4.54 22.12
CA THR A 38 -6.57 5.32 21.25
C THR A 38 -5.19 4.68 21.24
N ILE A 39 -4.70 4.36 20.05
CA ILE A 39 -3.30 3.97 19.83
C ILE A 39 -2.51 5.25 19.56
N THR A 40 -1.38 5.42 20.22
CA THR A 40 -0.39 6.46 19.84
C THR A 40 0.77 5.78 19.14
N MET A 41 0.97 6.15 17.88
CA MET A 41 2.07 5.67 17.05
C MET A 41 3.41 6.26 17.51
N SER A 42 4.52 5.65 17.10
CA SER A 42 5.87 6.19 17.33
C SER A 42 6.08 7.59 16.74
N THR A 43 5.27 7.97 15.74
CA THR A 43 5.23 9.30 15.13
C THR A 43 4.49 10.35 15.98
N GLY A 44 3.81 9.94 17.05
CA GLY A 44 2.91 10.79 17.85
C GLY A 44 1.49 10.87 17.30
N GLU A 45 1.22 10.25 16.14
CA GLU A 45 -0.11 10.14 15.56
C GLU A 45 -1.04 9.30 16.44
N LYS A 46 -2.29 9.73 16.57
CA LYS A 46 -3.29 9.05 17.39
C LYS A 46 -4.34 8.43 16.49
N ILE A 47 -4.52 7.11 16.62
CA ILE A 47 -5.53 6.36 15.90
C ILE A 47 -6.62 5.95 16.87
N GLU A 48 -7.84 6.40 16.60
CA GLU A 48 -9.06 5.97 17.28
C GLU A 48 -9.45 4.57 16.82
N ILE A 49 -9.65 3.68 17.79
CA ILE A 49 -10.04 2.29 17.54
C ILE A 49 -11.54 2.15 17.78
N PRO A 50 -12.32 1.82 16.74
CA PRO A 50 -13.75 1.58 16.89
C PRO A 50 -14.03 0.47 17.89
N ASN A 51 -15.10 0.63 18.67
CA ASN A 51 -15.56 -0.40 19.58
C ASN A 51 -15.92 -1.68 18.82
N GLY A 52 -15.42 -2.82 19.30
CA GLY A 52 -15.69 -4.13 18.71
C GLY A 52 -14.82 -4.49 17.51
N LEU A 53 -13.80 -3.67 17.18
CA LEU A 53 -12.81 -4.03 16.15
C LEU A 53 -12.15 -5.37 16.52
N SER A 54 -12.43 -6.39 15.71
CA SER A 54 -11.94 -7.76 15.92
C SER A 54 -11.81 -8.51 14.60
N GLY A 55 -11.00 -9.57 14.59
CA GLY A 55 -10.89 -10.47 13.45
C GLY A 55 -9.56 -10.36 12.69
N ASN A 56 -9.61 -10.67 11.40
CA ASN A 56 -8.44 -10.80 10.54
C ASN A 56 -8.55 -9.84 9.35
N VAL A 57 -7.43 -9.23 8.99
CA VAL A 57 -7.28 -8.44 7.76
C VAL A 57 -6.32 -9.20 6.84
N MET A 58 -6.81 -9.56 5.66
CA MET A 58 -6.02 -10.24 4.63
C MET A 58 -5.51 -9.24 3.58
N LEU A 59 -4.19 -9.03 3.57
CA LEU A 59 -3.50 -8.15 2.62
C LEU A 59 -2.89 -8.93 1.46
N TYR A 60 -3.26 -8.59 0.23
CA TYR A 60 -2.63 -9.11 -0.98
C TYR A 60 -1.67 -8.06 -1.55
N THR A 61 -0.39 -8.42 -1.69
CA THR A 61 0.63 -7.41 -1.97
C THR A 61 1.77 -7.90 -2.86
N SER A 62 2.40 -6.97 -3.56
CA SER A 62 3.61 -7.20 -4.35
C SER A 62 4.87 -6.56 -3.77
N ILE A 63 4.81 -6.06 -2.53
CA ILE A 63 5.96 -5.43 -1.90
C ILE A 63 7.09 -6.42 -1.59
N PRO A 64 8.34 -5.95 -1.51
CA PRO A 64 9.44 -6.72 -0.96
C PRO A 64 9.12 -7.29 0.42
N GLN A 65 9.62 -8.49 0.71
CA GLN A 65 9.32 -9.21 1.94
C GLN A 65 9.78 -8.42 3.18
N GLU A 66 10.92 -7.74 3.08
CA GLU A 66 11.52 -6.97 4.17
C GLU A 66 10.61 -5.82 4.63
N ILE A 67 9.87 -5.20 3.70
CA ILE A 67 8.89 -4.16 4.03
C ILE A 67 7.67 -4.78 4.72
N MET A 68 7.20 -5.94 4.22
CA MET A 68 6.07 -6.66 4.81
C MET A 68 6.38 -7.11 6.24
N ASP A 69 7.59 -7.60 6.50
CA ASP A 69 8.02 -8.00 7.84
C ASP A 69 7.99 -6.82 8.82
N GLY A 70 8.40 -5.63 8.35
CA GLY A 70 8.25 -4.38 9.11
C GLY A 70 6.79 -4.05 9.42
N TRP A 71 5.91 -4.14 8.43
CA TRP A 71 4.48 -3.87 8.63
C TRP A 71 3.82 -4.87 9.58
N VAL A 72 4.16 -6.16 9.49
CA VAL A 72 3.67 -7.18 10.44
C VAL A 72 4.14 -6.88 11.85
N LYS A 73 5.41 -6.49 12.02
CA LYS A 73 5.96 -6.12 13.32
C LYS A 73 5.22 -4.91 13.91
N ASP A 74 5.03 -3.86 13.12
CA ASP A 74 4.34 -2.65 13.57
C ASP A 74 2.88 -2.96 13.89
N TRP A 75 2.20 -3.74 13.05
CA TRP A 75 0.83 -4.19 13.30
C TRP A 75 0.73 -4.98 14.61
N ASN A 76 1.65 -5.92 14.86
CA ASN A 76 1.66 -6.68 16.10
C ASN A 76 1.95 -5.81 17.32
N THR A 77 2.71 -4.73 17.15
CA THR A 77 3.02 -3.79 18.23
C THR A 77 1.80 -2.95 18.61
N TYR A 78 1.07 -2.45 17.62
CA TYR A 78 -0.01 -1.48 17.84
C TYR A 78 -1.40 -2.13 17.89
N PHE A 79 -1.67 -3.10 17.01
CA PHE A 79 -3.02 -3.61 16.74
C PHE A 79 -3.29 -5.05 17.20
N ALA A 80 -2.31 -5.76 17.78
CA ALA A 80 -2.46 -7.18 18.16
C ALA A 80 -3.64 -7.47 19.12
N ASN A 81 -4.03 -6.50 19.94
CA ASN A 81 -5.18 -6.63 20.85
C ASN A 81 -6.54 -6.50 20.15
N TYR A 82 -6.55 -6.10 18.88
CA TYR A 82 -7.77 -5.82 18.11
C TYR A 82 -7.86 -6.76 16.91
N THR A 83 -6.84 -6.80 16.06
CA THR A 83 -6.91 -7.53 14.79
C THR A 83 -5.60 -8.21 14.44
N LYS A 84 -5.69 -9.28 13.65
CA LYS A 84 -4.52 -9.94 13.06
C LYS A 84 -4.35 -9.50 11.60
N LEU A 85 -3.13 -9.17 11.21
CA LEU A 85 -2.78 -8.98 9.81
C LEU A 85 -2.23 -10.31 9.25
N ASP A 86 -2.97 -10.90 8.30
CA ASP A 86 -2.45 -11.95 7.43
C ASP A 86 -2.16 -11.35 6.05
N TYR A 87 -1.25 -11.97 5.30
CA TYR A 87 -0.90 -11.49 3.98
C TYR A 87 -0.57 -12.61 2.99
N TYR A 88 -0.80 -12.32 1.71
CA TYR A 88 -0.30 -13.09 0.58
C TYR A 88 0.59 -12.20 -0.27
N ARG A 89 1.87 -12.59 -0.40
CA ARG A 89 2.86 -11.83 -1.15
C ARG A 89 3.31 -12.59 -2.38
N ALA A 90 3.16 -11.97 -3.56
CA ALA A 90 3.64 -12.48 -4.85
C ALA A 90 3.86 -11.33 -5.84
N GLY A 91 4.36 -11.61 -7.06
CA GLY A 91 4.40 -10.59 -8.11
C GLY A 91 3.00 -10.07 -8.45
N SER A 92 2.88 -8.80 -8.87
CA SER A 92 1.56 -8.15 -9.08
C SER A 92 0.63 -8.96 -9.98
N GLY A 93 1.13 -9.47 -11.11
CA GLY A 93 0.34 -10.30 -12.02
C GLY A 93 -0.15 -11.61 -11.38
N THR A 94 0.67 -12.23 -10.51
CA THR A 94 0.27 -13.43 -9.75
C THR A 94 -0.82 -13.11 -8.73
N VAL A 95 -0.70 -11.96 -8.05
CA VAL A 95 -1.74 -11.50 -7.11
C VAL A 95 -3.05 -11.23 -7.85
N VAL A 96 -3.02 -10.49 -8.96
CA VAL A 96 -4.21 -10.23 -9.79
C VAL A 96 -4.83 -11.53 -10.28
N ALA A 97 -4.03 -12.45 -10.83
CA ALA A 97 -4.52 -13.74 -11.30
C ALA A 97 -5.22 -14.54 -10.19
N LYS A 98 -4.68 -14.51 -8.96
CA LYS A 98 -5.29 -15.14 -7.79
C LYS A 98 -6.62 -14.50 -7.44
N ILE A 99 -6.71 -13.16 -7.38
CA ILE A 99 -7.96 -12.47 -7.07
C ILE A 99 -9.03 -12.78 -8.13
N LEU A 100 -8.67 -12.75 -9.41
CA LEU A 100 -9.61 -13.08 -10.49
C LEU A 100 -10.08 -14.54 -10.43
N ALA A 101 -9.20 -15.46 -10.03
CA ALA A 101 -9.59 -16.86 -9.81
C ALA A 101 -10.54 -17.00 -8.61
N GLU A 102 -10.28 -16.29 -7.52
CA GLU A 102 -11.15 -16.25 -6.35
C GLU A 102 -12.51 -15.62 -6.64
N GLN A 103 -12.55 -14.56 -7.47
CA GLN A 103 -13.78 -13.96 -7.96
C GLN A 103 -14.63 -14.98 -8.71
N LYS A 104 -14.02 -15.75 -9.62
CA LYS A 104 -14.71 -16.83 -10.35
C LYS A 104 -15.22 -17.93 -9.43
N ALA A 105 -14.50 -18.20 -8.33
CA ALA A 105 -14.94 -19.12 -7.29
C ALA A 105 -16.01 -18.52 -6.35
N GLY A 106 -16.36 -17.24 -6.52
CA GLY A 106 -17.34 -16.53 -5.70
C GLY A 106 -16.85 -16.18 -4.29
N ASN A 107 -15.55 -16.26 -4.03
CA ASN A 107 -14.98 -16.06 -2.69
C ASN A 107 -13.62 -15.38 -2.75
N VAL A 108 -13.62 -14.06 -2.98
CA VAL A 108 -12.42 -13.21 -2.87
C VAL A 108 -12.05 -13.07 -1.41
N LYS A 109 -10.81 -13.47 -1.08
CA LYS A 109 -10.32 -13.48 0.31
C LYS A 109 -9.56 -12.23 0.70
N ALA A 110 -9.15 -11.40 -0.27
CA ALA A 110 -8.39 -10.19 -0.01
C ALA A 110 -9.32 -9.09 0.52
N ASP A 111 -8.95 -8.50 1.65
CA ASP A 111 -9.59 -7.28 2.17
C ASP A 111 -8.89 -6.04 1.64
N VAL A 112 -7.56 -6.11 1.50
CA VAL A 112 -6.70 -5.02 1.04
C VAL A 112 -5.81 -5.51 -0.09
N VAL A 113 -5.65 -4.67 -1.12
CA VAL A 113 -4.74 -4.93 -2.23
C VAL A 113 -3.75 -3.78 -2.37
N TYR A 114 -2.45 -4.09 -2.34
CA TYR A 114 -1.39 -3.10 -2.48
C TYR A 114 -0.35 -3.56 -3.51
N LEU A 115 -0.40 -2.97 -4.71
CA LEU A 115 0.39 -3.42 -5.86
C LEU A 115 1.27 -2.30 -6.43
N ALA A 116 2.33 -2.71 -7.14
CA ALA A 116 3.28 -1.80 -7.76
C ALA A 116 2.76 -1.14 -9.07
N GLY A 117 1.89 -1.82 -9.81
CA GLY A 117 1.52 -1.43 -11.17
C GLY A 117 0.11 -0.84 -11.28
N TYR A 118 -0.01 0.30 -11.96
CA TYR A 118 -1.32 0.90 -12.26
C TYR A 118 -2.21 -0.03 -13.11
N PHE A 119 -1.63 -0.71 -14.11
CA PHE A 119 -2.39 -1.62 -14.98
C PHE A 119 -2.96 -2.84 -14.23
N ASP A 120 -2.21 -3.37 -13.26
CA ASP A 120 -2.69 -4.43 -12.39
C ASP A 120 -3.92 -3.96 -11.59
N PHE A 121 -3.85 -2.75 -11.04
CA PHE A 121 -4.96 -2.16 -10.29
C PHE A 121 -6.16 -1.84 -11.20
N LYS A 122 -5.92 -1.28 -12.38
CA LYS A 122 -6.94 -1.00 -13.41
C LYS A 122 -7.72 -2.27 -13.80
N THR A 123 -7.01 -3.39 -13.92
CA THR A 123 -7.65 -4.69 -14.21
C THR A 123 -8.64 -5.08 -13.11
N LEU A 124 -8.29 -4.90 -11.83
CA LEU A 124 -9.19 -5.20 -10.72
C LEU A 124 -10.40 -4.25 -10.71
N MET A 125 -10.19 -2.95 -10.97
CA MET A 125 -11.28 -1.97 -11.08
C MET A 125 -12.27 -2.34 -12.19
N ASP A 126 -11.78 -2.70 -13.38
CA ASP A 126 -12.61 -3.05 -14.53
C ASP A 126 -13.44 -4.33 -14.29
N ASN A 127 -12.98 -5.20 -13.40
CA ASN A 127 -13.72 -6.40 -12.96
C ASN A 127 -14.64 -6.15 -11.76
N GLY A 128 -14.81 -4.90 -11.33
CA GLY A 128 -15.68 -4.52 -10.22
C GLY A 128 -15.19 -5.01 -8.85
N LEU A 129 -13.90 -5.32 -8.72
CA LEU A 129 -13.32 -5.91 -7.49
C LEU A 129 -12.83 -4.88 -6.48
N ILE A 130 -12.81 -3.60 -6.86
CA ILE A 130 -12.26 -2.51 -6.04
C ILE A 130 -13.40 -1.59 -5.62
N THR A 131 -13.50 -1.33 -4.33
CA THR A 131 -14.38 -0.30 -3.77
C THR A 131 -13.64 1.03 -3.68
N LYS A 132 -14.40 2.14 -3.65
CA LYS A 132 -13.81 3.44 -3.33
C LYS A 132 -13.17 3.40 -1.95
N LEU A 133 -12.04 4.08 -1.80
CA LEU A 133 -11.40 4.24 -0.51
C LEU A 133 -12.24 5.15 0.38
N PRO A 134 -12.42 4.83 1.67
CA PRO A 134 -12.96 5.77 2.64
C PRO A 134 -12.06 7.01 2.72
N THR A 135 -12.68 8.18 2.89
CA THR A 135 -11.93 9.41 3.13
C THR A 135 -11.31 9.36 4.53
N VAL A 136 -9.99 9.51 4.63
CA VAL A 136 -9.30 9.64 5.91
C VAL A 136 -8.52 10.96 5.95
N PRO A 137 -8.38 11.62 7.13
CA PRO A 137 -7.73 12.92 7.25
C PRO A 137 -6.32 12.97 6.64
N GLU A 138 -5.59 11.87 6.69
CA GLU A 138 -4.21 11.71 6.21
C GLU A 138 -4.13 11.91 4.69
N MET A 139 -5.22 11.64 3.96
CA MET A 139 -5.29 11.85 2.50
C MET A 139 -5.11 13.32 2.12
N ASN A 140 -5.41 14.27 3.02
CA ASN A 140 -5.22 15.70 2.75
C ASN A 140 -3.74 16.09 2.61
N SER A 141 -2.83 15.31 3.20
CA SER A 141 -1.39 15.55 3.08
C SER A 141 -0.81 15.08 1.74
N ILE A 142 -1.56 14.28 0.97
CA ILE A 142 -1.12 13.69 -0.28
C ILE A 142 -1.45 14.65 -1.43
N PRO A 143 -0.49 15.00 -2.31
CA PRO A 143 -0.77 15.78 -3.51
C PRO A 143 -1.79 15.10 -4.43
N ASP A 144 -2.69 15.87 -5.04
CA ASP A 144 -3.81 15.34 -5.83
C ASP A 144 -3.36 14.52 -7.05
N GLN A 145 -2.19 14.80 -7.61
CA GLN A 145 -1.61 14.00 -8.71
C GLN A 145 -1.32 12.53 -8.33
N TYR A 146 -1.31 12.19 -7.04
CA TYR A 146 -1.12 10.84 -6.54
C TYR A 146 -2.41 10.18 -6.05
N LYS A 147 -3.55 10.87 -6.20
CA LYS A 147 -4.87 10.34 -5.88
C LYS A 147 -5.61 10.03 -7.17
N ASP A 148 -6.38 8.95 -7.15
CA ASP A 148 -7.37 8.74 -8.20
C ASP A 148 -8.49 9.80 -8.07
N PRO A 149 -8.82 10.55 -9.13
CA PRO A 149 -9.91 11.53 -9.09
C PRO A 149 -11.27 10.92 -8.74
N ASN A 150 -11.44 9.61 -8.97
CA ASN A 150 -12.68 8.90 -8.68
C ASN A 150 -12.68 8.22 -7.29
N GLY A 151 -11.56 8.29 -6.56
CA GLY A 151 -11.41 7.81 -5.20
C GLY A 151 -11.19 6.30 -5.05
N TYR A 152 -10.79 5.58 -6.11
CA TYR A 152 -10.56 4.12 -6.01
C TYR A 152 -9.18 3.75 -5.47
N TYR A 153 -8.17 4.62 -5.62
CA TYR A 153 -6.84 4.36 -5.11
C TYR A 153 -6.06 5.63 -4.75
N ILE A 154 -4.99 5.40 -3.98
CA ILE A 154 -3.94 6.37 -3.72
C ILE A 154 -2.61 5.70 -4.06
N MET A 155 -1.71 6.42 -4.73
CA MET A 155 -0.39 5.92 -5.04
C MET A 155 0.44 5.85 -3.75
N GLY A 156 0.71 4.63 -3.29
CA GLY A 156 1.51 4.42 -2.08
C GLY A 156 3.01 4.60 -2.29
N ARG A 157 3.51 4.44 -3.52
CA ARG A 157 4.94 4.53 -3.85
C ARG A 157 5.15 5.08 -5.25
N LEU A 158 6.16 5.93 -5.39
CA LEU A 158 6.70 6.32 -6.70
C LEU A 158 7.85 5.38 -7.07
N LEU A 159 7.66 4.60 -8.13
CA LEU A 159 8.68 3.72 -8.67
C LEU A 159 9.30 4.38 -9.90
N VAL A 160 10.59 4.69 -9.82
CA VAL A 160 11.33 5.30 -10.92
C VAL A 160 12.20 4.22 -11.56
N MET A 161 11.99 3.97 -12.85
CA MET A 161 12.90 3.14 -13.64
C MET A 161 14.14 3.96 -13.97
N VAL A 162 15.31 3.39 -13.66
CA VAL A 162 16.62 4.02 -13.90
C VAL A 162 17.51 3.09 -14.69
N ILE A 163 18.43 3.66 -15.46
CA ILE A 163 19.49 2.89 -16.09
C ILE A 163 20.65 2.79 -15.09
N VAL A 164 20.99 1.56 -14.72
CA VAL A 164 22.11 1.26 -13.82
C VAL A 164 23.29 0.79 -14.66
N TYR A 165 24.50 1.29 -14.37
CA TYR A 165 25.72 0.89 -15.06
C TYR A 165 26.88 0.73 -14.08
N ASN A 166 27.91 -0.02 -14.48
CA ASN A 166 29.14 -0.15 -13.71
C ASN A 166 30.17 0.89 -14.19
N PRO A 167 30.54 1.89 -13.37
CA PRO A 167 31.45 2.96 -13.78
C PRO A 167 32.88 2.48 -14.06
N SER A 168 33.28 1.31 -13.56
CA SER A 168 34.58 0.71 -13.88
C SER A 168 34.62 0.09 -15.28
N LEU A 169 33.46 -0.25 -15.85
CA LEU A 169 33.35 -0.87 -17.17
C LEU A 169 32.88 0.11 -18.25
N VAL A 170 32.20 1.18 -17.84
CA VAL A 170 31.51 2.11 -18.75
C VAL A 170 31.89 3.54 -18.41
N SER A 171 32.67 4.18 -19.29
CA SER A 171 33.10 5.57 -19.13
C SER A 171 32.06 6.59 -19.61
N ASN A 172 31.27 6.23 -20.61
CA ASN A 172 30.19 7.09 -21.16
C ASN A 172 28.86 6.33 -21.12
N PRO A 173 28.12 6.39 -20.00
CA PRO A 173 26.88 5.65 -19.83
C PRO A 173 25.75 6.22 -20.70
N PRO A 174 24.74 5.41 -21.04
CA PRO A 174 23.54 5.86 -21.73
C PRO A 174 22.76 6.85 -20.84
N LYS A 175 22.22 7.91 -21.43
CA LYS A 175 21.44 8.94 -20.73
C LYS A 175 19.95 8.85 -21.02
N SER A 176 19.58 8.06 -22.02
CA SER A 176 18.20 7.82 -22.43
C SER A 176 17.97 6.34 -22.73
N TRP A 177 16.70 5.93 -22.75
CA TRP A 177 16.33 4.57 -23.17
C TRP A 177 16.71 4.31 -24.64
N GLN A 178 16.71 5.35 -25.48
CA GLN A 178 17.12 5.27 -26.88
C GLN A 178 18.62 5.00 -27.03
N ASP A 179 19.45 5.50 -26.10
CA ASP A 179 20.90 5.25 -26.14
C ASP A 179 21.21 3.75 -25.97
N LEU A 180 20.34 3.00 -25.27
CA LEU A 180 20.49 1.54 -25.10
C LEU A 180 20.29 0.74 -26.40
N LEU A 181 19.71 1.35 -27.43
CA LEU A 181 19.54 0.69 -28.74
C LEU A 181 20.80 0.75 -29.61
N GLN A 182 21.79 1.53 -29.20
CA GLN A 182 23.00 1.74 -29.97
C GLN A 182 23.88 0.47 -29.99
N PRO A 183 24.61 0.20 -31.09
CA PRO A 183 25.36 -1.04 -31.25
C PRO A 183 26.38 -1.36 -30.15
N GLN A 184 26.91 -0.34 -29.47
CA GLN A 184 27.87 -0.53 -28.37
C GLN A 184 27.29 -1.20 -27.12
N TRP A 185 25.97 -1.36 -27.02
CA TRP A 185 25.27 -2.00 -25.89
C TRP A 185 24.71 -3.39 -26.22
N LYS A 186 25.09 -3.97 -27.35
CA LYS A 186 24.72 -5.34 -27.72
C LYS A 186 25.55 -6.39 -26.97
#